data_AF-A0A7Y5LWZ7-F1
#
_entry.id   AF-A0A7Y5LWZ7-F1
#
_cell.length_a   1.000
_cell.length_b   1.000
_cell.length_c   1.000
_cell.angle_alpha   90.00
_cell.angle_beta   90.00
_cell.angle_gamma   90.00
#
_symmetry.space_group_name_H-M   'P 1'
#
loop_
_entity.id
_entity.type
_entity.pdbx_description
1 polymer ?
#
loop_
_entity_poly.entity_id
_entity_poly.type
_entity_poly.pdbx_seq_one_letter_code
_entity_poly.pdbx_strand_id
1 'polypeptide(L)'
;MNTTACPPRRALPRLVACLPVLATLVLTLAVPAEDRKPEGAKADPASTPLEVRITGEQRTFELEPWMIKDVENAIVAAREYEDPKMESTPTLDHTLEIVNTGKTPVEIWTEGDPFVLTLTLKGKGAVNLVPRRAVRKEFISPKAVRLAPGESFKMPLRSLQSGFRGEAHYAYWKEAGDYEITATLRTGVSPAPEGAEAGEDGFGMVTLTSAPFAVKVELTK
;
A
#
# COMPACT_ATOMS: atom_id res chain seq x y z
N MET A 1 1.35 -57.36 -6.95
CA MET A 1 2.33 -57.49 -8.05
C MET A 1 1.64 -57.02 -9.33
N ASN A 2 2.00 -55.84 -9.83
CA ASN A 2 1.75 -55.44 -11.22
C ASN A 2 2.69 -54.27 -11.53
N THR A 3 3.68 -54.56 -12.36
CA THR A 3 4.79 -53.68 -12.71
C THR A 3 4.49 -53.10 -14.09
N THR A 4 4.07 -51.83 -14.15
CA THR A 4 3.80 -51.14 -15.42
C THR A 4 5.08 -50.52 -15.98
N ALA A 5 5.49 -51.00 -17.15
CA ALA A 5 6.72 -50.63 -17.84
C ALA A 5 6.64 -49.23 -18.48
N CYS A 6 7.74 -48.50 -18.40
CA CYS A 6 7.93 -47.16 -18.97
C CYS A 6 8.42 -47.26 -20.44
N PRO A 7 7.85 -46.54 -21.41
CA PRO A 7 8.31 -46.57 -22.79
C PRO A 7 9.58 -45.73 -23.04
N PRO A 8 10.42 -46.09 -24.03
CA PRO A 8 11.72 -45.47 -24.25
C PRO A 8 11.63 -44.08 -24.91
N ARG A 9 12.45 -43.15 -24.40
CA ARG A 9 12.66 -41.81 -24.97
C ARG A 9 13.35 -41.91 -26.33
N ARG A 10 12.72 -41.39 -27.39
CA ARG A 10 13.35 -41.15 -28.70
C ARG A 10 14.30 -39.94 -28.61
N ALA A 11 15.56 -40.18 -28.93
CA ALA A 11 16.56 -39.13 -29.10
C ALA A 11 16.36 -38.43 -30.46
N LEU A 12 16.22 -37.10 -30.44
CA LEU A 12 16.20 -36.27 -31.64
C LEU A 12 17.62 -35.78 -31.98
N PRO A 13 17.98 -35.69 -33.27
CA PRO A 13 19.30 -35.27 -33.71
C PRO A 13 19.53 -33.78 -33.47
N ARG A 14 20.74 -33.46 -32.98
CA ARG A 14 21.26 -32.10 -32.82
C ARG A 14 21.52 -31.47 -34.18
N LEU A 15 20.70 -30.50 -34.56
CA LEU A 15 20.96 -29.61 -35.68
C LEU A 15 21.84 -28.46 -35.20
N VAL A 16 23.13 -28.53 -35.55
CA VAL A 16 24.12 -27.47 -35.32
C VAL A 16 23.97 -26.46 -36.46
N ALA A 17 23.24 -25.38 -36.22
CA ALA A 17 23.18 -24.22 -37.10
C ALA A 17 24.19 -23.17 -36.60
N CYS A 18 25.28 -23.01 -37.36
CA CYS A 18 26.25 -21.95 -37.19
C CYS A 18 25.69 -20.66 -37.83
N LEU A 19 25.13 -19.78 -37.00
CA LEU A 19 24.67 -18.44 -37.40
C LEU A 19 25.79 -17.41 -37.14
N PRO A 20 26.06 -16.49 -38.08
CA PRO A 20 26.98 -15.38 -37.86
C PRO A 20 26.38 -14.41 -36.84
N VAL A 21 27.03 -14.24 -35.69
CA VAL A 21 26.65 -13.26 -34.66
C VAL A 21 27.00 -11.87 -35.19
N LEU A 22 26.02 -11.23 -35.81
CA LEU A 22 26.03 -9.79 -36.07
C LEU A 22 25.89 -9.10 -34.70
N ALA A 23 26.95 -8.46 -34.22
CA ALA A 23 26.94 -7.68 -32.99
C ALA A 23 26.14 -6.39 -33.20
N THR A 24 24.82 -6.48 -33.08
CA THR A 24 23.93 -5.31 -33.03
C THR A 24 24.14 -4.65 -31.67
N LEU A 25 24.89 -3.55 -31.66
CA LEU A 25 25.00 -2.63 -30.54
C LEU A 25 23.60 -2.05 -30.28
N VAL A 26 22.81 -2.71 -29.44
CA VAL A 26 21.53 -2.20 -28.95
C VAL A 26 21.86 -1.08 -27.97
N LEU A 27 21.81 0.15 -28.48
CA LEU A 27 21.83 1.36 -27.68
C LEU A 27 20.56 1.34 -26.81
N THR A 28 20.65 0.87 -25.56
CA THR A 28 19.56 1.00 -24.59
C THR A 28 19.42 2.47 -24.27
N LEU A 29 18.53 3.15 -25.00
CA LEU A 29 18.01 4.44 -24.60
C LEU A 29 17.37 4.25 -23.23
N ALA A 30 17.99 4.83 -22.21
CA ALA A 30 17.36 5.03 -20.92
C ALA A 30 16.10 5.86 -21.19
N VAL A 31 14.94 5.21 -21.19
CA VAL A 31 13.66 5.92 -21.25
C VAL A 31 13.58 6.70 -19.93
N PRO A 32 13.67 8.04 -19.95
CA PRO A 32 13.46 8.82 -18.75
C PRO A 32 12.06 8.46 -18.23
N ALA A 33 11.96 8.26 -16.92
CA ALA A 33 10.71 7.93 -16.24
C ALA A 33 9.57 8.77 -16.84
N GLU A 34 8.69 8.10 -17.59
CA GLU A 34 7.55 8.74 -18.24
C GLU A 34 6.79 9.54 -17.19
N ASP A 35 6.62 10.85 -17.45
CA ASP A 35 5.76 11.78 -16.72
C ASP A 35 4.33 11.22 -16.66
N ARG A 36 4.08 10.28 -15.75
CA ARG A 36 2.73 9.86 -15.39
C ARG A 36 2.12 11.03 -14.64
N LYS A 37 1.16 11.70 -15.30
CA LYS A 37 0.30 12.72 -14.69
C LYS A 37 -0.10 12.22 -13.29
N PRO A 38 0.21 12.98 -12.21
CA PRO A 38 -0.02 12.51 -10.86
C PRO A 38 -1.51 12.17 -10.70
N GLU A 39 -1.79 10.94 -10.26
CA GLU A 39 -3.15 10.56 -9.92
C GLU A 39 -3.60 11.43 -8.75
N GLY A 40 -4.65 12.24 -8.95
CA GLY A 40 -5.22 13.06 -7.89
C GLY A 40 -5.87 12.20 -6.81
N ALA A 41 -6.24 12.83 -5.69
CA ALA A 41 -7.09 12.20 -4.69
C ALA A 41 -8.42 11.74 -5.32
N LYS A 42 -8.92 10.59 -4.88
CA LYS A 42 -10.14 9.96 -5.39
C LYS A 42 -11.03 9.51 -4.24
N ALA A 43 -12.34 9.53 -4.45
CA ALA A 43 -13.31 8.95 -3.55
C ALA A 43 -14.23 8.01 -4.32
N ASP A 44 -14.61 6.91 -3.68
CA ASP A 44 -15.57 5.93 -4.20
C ASP A 44 -16.63 5.66 -3.12
N PRO A 45 -17.91 6.03 -3.35
CA PRO A 45 -18.43 6.66 -4.55
C PRO A 45 -17.89 8.09 -4.74
N ALA A 46 -17.85 8.55 -6.00
CA ALA A 46 -17.32 9.88 -6.36
C ALA A 46 -18.13 11.05 -5.79
N SER A 47 -19.37 10.80 -5.36
CA SER A 47 -20.26 11.76 -4.68
C SER A 47 -19.85 12.03 -3.22
N THR A 48 -18.90 11.27 -2.67
CA THR A 48 -18.51 11.38 -1.27
C THR A 48 -17.88 12.75 -0.99
N PRO A 49 -18.41 13.55 -0.04
CA PRO A 49 -17.92 14.90 0.26
C PRO A 49 -16.68 14.90 1.16
N LEU A 50 -15.80 13.91 1.00
CA LEU A 50 -14.60 13.74 1.82
C LEU A 50 -13.38 13.66 0.93
N GLU A 51 -12.28 14.22 1.42
CA GLU A 51 -10.97 14.07 0.83
C GLU A 51 -9.99 13.59 1.90
N VAL A 52 -9.10 12.67 1.52
CA VAL A 52 -8.02 12.20 2.39
C VAL A 52 -6.69 12.72 1.87
N ARG A 53 -5.86 13.27 2.77
CA ARG A 53 -4.55 13.83 2.45
C ARG A 53 -3.51 13.34 3.45
N ILE A 54 -2.29 13.18 2.97
CA ILE A 54 -1.12 13.00 3.85
C ILE A 54 -0.43 14.36 3.93
N THR A 55 -0.17 14.82 5.14
CA THR A 55 0.54 16.07 5.43
C THR A 55 1.73 15.80 6.34
N GLY A 56 2.77 16.62 6.22
CA GLY A 56 3.99 16.47 7.03
C GLY A 56 5.18 17.21 6.43
N GLU A 57 6.10 17.61 7.30
CA GLU A 57 7.31 18.34 6.93
C GLU A 57 8.46 17.41 6.52
N GLN A 58 8.54 16.22 7.10
CA GLN A 58 9.62 15.28 6.83
C GLN A 58 9.50 14.71 5.41
N ARG A 59 10.31 15.19 4.48
CA ARG A 59 10.32 14.68 3.09
C ARG A 59 11.52 13.81 2.78
N THR A 60 12.49 13.76 3.69
CA THR A 60 13.74 13.03 3.48
C THR A 60 13.92 12.03 4.61
N PHE A 61 14.28 10.80 4.23
CA PHE A 61 14.50 9.68 5.13
C PHE A 61 15.87 9.08 4.88
N GLU A 62 16.48 8.61 5.94
CA GLU A 62 17.74 7.90 5.88
C GLU A 62 17.50 6.40 5.70
N LEU A 63 18.34 5.78 4.88
CA LEU A 63 18.42 4.34 4.69
C LEU A 63 19.79 3.89 5.16
N GLU A 64 19.82 3.15 6.25
CA GLU A 64 21.05 2.55 6.76
C GLU A 64 21.23 1.15 6.16
N PRO A 65 22.47 0.71 5.85
CA PRO A 65 22.72 -0.58 5.19
C PRO A 65 22.14 -1.80 5.94
N TRP A 66 22.07 -1.75 7.27
CA TRP A 66 21.51 -2.85 8.06
C TRP A 66 19.98 -2.97 7.88
N MET A 67 19.26 -1.87 7.62
CA MET A 67 17.83 -1.90 7.37
C MET A 67 17.50 -2.71 6.10
N ILE A 68 18.37 -2.69 5.08
CA ILE A 68 18.17 -3.46 3.85
C ILE A 68 18.09 -4.95 4.17
N LYS A 69 19.01 -5.43 5.02
CA LYS A 69 19.04 -6.84 5.45
C LYS A 69 17.80 -7.21 6.27
N ASP A 70 17.34 -6.31 7.12
CA ASP A 70 16.11 -6.51 7.91
C ASP A 70 14.87 -6.61 7.02
N VAL A 71 14.79 -5.79 5.96
CA VAL A 71 13.73 -5.91 4.96
C VAL A 71 13.79 -7.24 4.21
N GLU A 72 14.98 -7.72 3.84
CA GLU A 72 15.14 -9.04 3.21
C GLU A 72 14.65 -10.16 4.11
N ASN A 73 15.02 -10.13 5.40
CA ASN A 73 14.54 -11.09 6.39
C ASN A 73 13.01 -11.01 6.54
N ALA A 74 12.44 -9.80 6.58
CA ALA A 74 11.00 -9.59 6.68
C ALA A 74 10.25 -10.15 5.45
N ILE A 75 10.82 -10.04 4.24
CA ILE A 75 10.26 -10.64 3.02
C ILE A 75 10.23 -12.16 3.13
N VAL A 76 11.32 -12.78 3.58
CA VAL A 76 11.40 -14.24 3.77
C VAL A 76 10.38 -14.67 4.82
N ALA A 77 10.36 -14.00 5.97
CA ALA A 77 9.46 -14.32 7.06
C ALA A 77 7.98 -14.22 6.65
N ALA A 78 7.62 -13.15 5.92
CA ALA A 78 6.27 -12.95 5.40
C ALA A 78 5.79 -14.04 4.41
N ARG A 79 6.72 -14.79 3.81
CA ARG A 79 6.41 -15.88 2.88
C ARG A 79 6.37 -17.24 3.56
N GLU A 80 7.25 -17.48 4.53
CA GLU A 80 7.48 -18.82 5.07
C GLU A 80 6.68 -19.11 6.34
N TYR A 81 6.33 -18.09 7.14
CA TYR A 81 5.70 -18.31 8.45
C TYR A 81 4.27 -17.79 8.51
N GLU A 82 3.43 -18.53 9.23
CA GLU A 82 2.17 -18.00 9.75
C GLU A 82 2.46 -17.11 10.96
N ASP A 83 2.00 -15.86 10.94
CA ASP A 83 2.28 -14.83 11.95
C ASP A 83 3.78 -14.52 12.17
N PRO A 84 4.50 -14.09 11.12
CA PRO A 84 5.93 -13.79 11.21
C PRO A 84 6.20 -12.66 12.20
N LYS A 85 7.31 -12.77 12.94
CA LYS A 85 7.90 -11.60 13.59
C LYS A 85 8.40 -10.67 12.49
N MET A 86 7.74 -9.53 12.32
CA MET A 86 8.11 -8.54 11.31
C MET A 86 9.00 -7.50 11.97
N GLU A 87 9.99 -7.03 11.22
CA GLU A 87 10.80 -5.89 11.64
C GLU A 87 9.99 -4.60 11.64
N SER A 88 10.43 -3.62 12.40
CA SER A 88 9.77 -2.31 12.45
C SER A 88 9.86 -1.63 11.10
N THR A 89 8.75 -1.08 10.61
CA THR A 89 8.77 -0.19 9.44
C THR A 89 9.46 1.13 9.78
N PRO A 90 9.95 1.86 8.76
CA PRO A 90 10.52 3.18 8.99
C PRO A 90 9.56 4.10 9.73
N THR A 91 10.12 4.90 10.64
CA THR A 91 9.36 5.90 11.39
C THR A 91 9.01 7.06 10.47
N LEU A 92 7.75 7.49 10.54
CA LEU A 92 7.22 8.66 9.84
C LEU A 92 6.78 9.70 10.88
N ASP A 93 6.91 10.97 10.55
CA ASP A 93 6.24 12.05 11.28
C ASP A 93 5.25 12.77 10.35
N HIS A 94 4.17 12.07 10.04
CA HIS A 94 3.12 12.55 9.14
C HIS A 94 1.75 12.54 9.82
N THR A 95 0.81 13.22 9.20
CA THR A 95 -0.59 13.25 9.61
C THR A 95 -1.47 12.88 8.43
N LEU A 96 -2.34 11.89 8.63
CA LEU A 96 -3.46 11.65 7.75
C LEU A 96 -4.58 12.61 8.12
N GLU A 97 -5.00 13.43 7.17
CA GLU A 97 -6.11 14.36 7.32
C GLU A 97 -7.30 13.88 6.49
N ILE A 98 -8.46 13.77 7.13
CA ILE A 98 -9.74 13.51 6.47
C ILE A 98 -10.54 14.80 6.56
N VAL A 99 -10.80 15.44 5.42
CA VAL A 99 -11.43 16.77 5.34
C VAL A 99 -12.82 16.64 4.75
N ASN A 100 -13.81 17.25 5.39
CA ASN A 100 -15.13 17.43 4.80
C ASN A 100 -15.09 18.59 3.79
N THR A 101 -15.11 18.25 2.50
CA THR A 101 -15.11 19.22 1.40
C THR A 101 -16.53 19.60 0.96
N GLY A 102 -17.55 18.98 1.56
CA GLY A 102 -18.95 19.26 1.33
C GLY A 102 -19.46 20.55 1.98
N LYS A 103 -20.76 20.79 1.80
CA LYS A 103 -21.47 21.96 2.35
C LYS A 103 -22.30 21.64 3.59
N THR A 104 -22.44 20.36 3.92
CA THR A 104 -23.22 19.86 5.05
C THR A 104 -22.31 19.12 6.02
N PRO A 105 -22.61 19.13 7.34
CA PRO A 105 -21.90 18.29 8.28
C PRO A 105 -22.09 16.81 7.93
N VAL A 106 -21.06 16.01 8.17
CA VAL A 106 -21.07 14.56 8.01
C VAL A 106 -20.51 13.88 9.24
N GLU A 107 -20.84 12.62 9.45
CA GLU A 107 -20.24 11.77 10.48
C GLU A 107 -19.40 10.70 9.79
N ILE A 108 -18.20 10.47 10.32
CA ILE A 108 -17.27 9.47 9.78
C ILE A 108 -16.85 8.50 10.87
N TRP A 109 -16.62 7.24 10.50
CA TRP A 109 -15.93 6.33 11.43
C TRP A 109 -14.44 6.63 11.47
N THR A 110 -13.87 6.62 12.66
CA THR A 110 -12.44 6.91 12.91
C THR A 110 -11.71 5.77 13.62
N GLU A 111 -12.44 4.78 14.11
CA GLU A 111 -11.93 3.60 14.79
C GLU A 111 -12.88 2.42 14.56
N GLY A 112 -12.45 1.24 15.01
CA GLY A 112 -13.22 -0.01 14.93
C GLY A 112 -13.00 -0.76 13.63
N ASP A 113 -13.71 -1.86 13.46
CA ASP A 113 -13.36 -2.82 12.43
C ASP A 113 -13.60 -2.35 10.98
N PRO A 114 -14.68 -1.59 10.69
CA PRO A 114 -14.89 -1.09 9.33
C PRO A 114 -13.92 0.03 8.91
N PHE A 115 -13.12 0.57 9.84
CA PHE A 115 -12.12 1.61 9.57
C PHE A 115 -10.79 0.95 9.18
N VAL A 116 -10.48 0.96 7.88
CA VAL A 116 -9.30 0.27 7.33
C VAL A 116 -8.41 1.25 6.59
N LEU A 117 -7.21 1.51 7.14
CA LEU A 117 -6.16 2.28 6.47
C LEU A 117 -5.13 1.35 5.84
N THR A 118 -4.89 1.54 4.54
CA THR A 118 -3.82 0.87 3.79
C THR A 118 -2.85 1.93 3.26
N LEU A 119 -1.59 1.84 3.66
CA LEU A 119 -0.49 2.64 3.11
C LEU A 119 0.24 1.81 2.06
N THR A 120 0.37 2.36 0.86
CA THR A 120 1.12 1.75 -0.24
C THR A 120 2.30 2.62 -0.61
N LEU A 121 3.47 2.00 -0.73
CA LEU A 121 4.70 2.65 -1.18
C LEU A 121 4.99 2.29 -2.63
N LYS A 122 5.31 3.29 -3.45
CA LYS A 122 5.79 3.12 -4.83
C LYS A 122 7.20 3.71 -4.97
N GLY A 123 8.04 3.08 -5.78
CA GLY A 123 9.44 3.46 -5.99
C GLY A 123 10.30 2.26 -6.36
N LYS A 124 11.51 2.48 -6.89
CA LYS A 124 12.38 1.42 -7.43
C LYS A 124 12.68 0.30 -6.41
N GLY A 125 12.91 0.67 -5.15
CA GLY A 125 13.15 -0.27 -4.05
C GLY A 125 11.96 -0.45 -3.11
N ALA A 126 10.73 -0.15 -3.53
CA ALA A 126 9.56 -0.24 -2.66
C ALA A 126 9.14 -1.70 -2.44
N VAL A 127 8.90 -2.06 -1.19
CA VAL A 127 8.42 -3.39 -0.78
C VAL A 127 7.17 -3.20 0.04
N ASN A 128 6.06 -3.79 -0.39
CA ASN A 128 4.80 -3.82 0.35
C ASN A 128 4.48 -5.28 0.70
N LEU A 129 4.40 -5.58 1.98
CA LEU A 129 4.13 -6.92 2.51
C LEU A 129 2.78 -6.92 3.22
N VAL A 130 2.03 -8.01 3.06
CA VAL A 130 0.75 -8.23 3.73
C VAL A 130 0.79 -9.59 4.46
N PRO A 131 1.65 -9.73 5.50
CA PRO A 131 1.70 -10.96 6.28
C PRO A 131 0.35 -11.21 6.96
N ARG A 132 -0.09 -12.46 6.93
CA ARG A 132 -1.25 -12.91 7.72
C ARG A 132 -0.88 -12.92 9.19
N ARG A 133 -1.73 -12.33 10.03
CA ARG A 133 -1.57 -12.37 11.49
C ARG A 133 -2.77 -13.00 12.17
N ALA A 134 -2.52 -13.62 13.32
CA ALA A 134 -3.59 -14.08 14.17
C ALA A 134 -4.44 -12.87 14.63
N VAL A 135 -5.75 -13.01 14.53
CA VAL A 135 -6.70 -11.97 14.95
C VAL A 135 -7.50 -12.42 16.14
N ARG A 136 -7.84 -11.43 16.95
CA ARG A 136 -8.94 -11.57 17.90
C ARG A 136 -10.26 -11.67 17.13
N LYS A 137 -11.17 -12.53 17.62
CA LYS A 137 -12.48 -12.76 16.99
C LYS A 137 -13.53 -11.75 17.47
N GLU A 138 -13.24 -11.00 18.54
CA GLU A 138 -14.16 -10.03 19.12
C GLU A 138 -14.35 -8.82 18.21
N PHE A 139 -15.52 -8.61 17.61
CA PHE A 139 -15.81 -7.42 16.81
C PHE A 139 -15.69 -6.14 17.64
N ILE A 140 -14.95 -5.15 17.14
CA ILE A 140 -14.85 -3.83 17.78
C ILE A 140 -15.75 -2.87 17.00
N SER A 141 -16.80 -2.39 17.68
CA SER A 141 -17.75 -1.44 17.11
C SER A 141 -17.05 -0.15 16.68
N PRO A 142 -17.47 0.45 15.55
CA PRO A 142 -16.89 1.70 15.09
C PRO A 142 -17.21 2.86 16.02
N LYS A 143 -16.30 3.84 16.06
CA LYS A 143 -16.55 5.14 16.69
C LYS A 143 -16.73 6.21 15.61
N ALA A 144 -17.79 6.99 15.75
CA ALA A 144 -18.10 8.08 14.83
C ALA A 144 -17.64 9.43 15.38
N VAL A 145 -17.17 10.29 14.48
CA VAL A 145 -16.87 11.70 14.74
C VAL A 145 -17.62 12.55 13.73
N ARG A 146 -18.24 13.63 14.20
CA ARG A 146 -18.94 14.61 13.35
C ARG A 146 -17.95 15.65 12.84
N LEU A 147 -17.97 15.91 11.54
CA LEU A 147 -17.17 16.92 10.85
C LEU A 147 -18.08 17.96 10.21
N ALA A 148 -17.95 19.21 10.62
CA ALA A 148 -18.55 20.35 9.95
C ALA A 148 -17.94 20.57 8.54
N PRO A 149 -18.60 21.34 7.66
CA PRO A 149 -18.02 21.75 6.38
C PRO A 149 -16.64 22.41 6.57
N GLY A 150 -15.63 21.91 5.86
CA GLY A 150 -14.25 22.38 5.96
C GLY A 150 -13.47 21.87 7.19
N GLU A 151 -14.12 21.16 8.11
CA GLU A 151 -13.45 20.58 9.28
C GLU A 151 -12.64 19.33 8.88
N SER A 152 -11.54 19.10 9.61
CA SER A 152 -10.62 17.99 9.38
C SER A 152 -10.46 17.11 10.61
N PHE A 153 -10.58 15.80 10.45
CA PHE A 153 -10.07 14.83 11.42
C PHE A 153 -8.61 14.53 11.12
N LYS A 154 -7.77 14.51 12.17
CA LYS A 154 -6.32 14.30 12.05
C LYS A 154 -5.89 13.05 12.79
N MET A 155 -5.15 12.18 12.11
CA MET A 155 -4.60 10.96 12.68
C MET A 155 -3.08 10.91 12.44
N PRO A 156 -2.25 10.76 13.48
CA PRO A 156 -0.81 10.69 13.30
C PRO A 156 -0.41 9.38 12.59
N LEU A 157 0.41 9.51 11.56
CA LEU A 157 1.06 8.40 10.86
C LEU A 157 2.50 8.31 11.34
N ARG A 158 2.74 7.41 12.29
CA ARG A 158 4.05 7.25 12.95
C ARG A 158 4.98 6.27 12.26
N SER A 159 4.44 5.44 11.37
CA SER A 159 5.21 4.44 10.63
C SER A 159 4.51 4.05 9.35
N LEU A 160 5.23 3.37 8.46
CA LEU A 160 4.68 2.76 7.25
C LEU A 160 3.98 1.41 7.50
N GLN A 161 3.57 1.16 8.74
CA GLN A 161 2.73 0.02 9.08
C GLN A 161 1.27 0.47 9.12
N SER A 162 0.40 -0.27 8.44
CA SER A 162 -1.03 -0.02 8.42
C SER A 162 -1.80 -1.34 8.35
N GLY A 163 -3.10 -1.27 8.09
CA GLY A 163 -3.92 -2.44 7.77
C GLY A 163 -5.12 -2.61 8.68
N PHE A 164 -5.70 -3.80 8.57
CA PHE A 164 -6.87 -4.23 9.28
C PHE A 164 -6.59 -5.56 9.98
N ARG A 165 -7.54 -6.03 10.78
CA ARG A 165 -7.47 -7.32 11.45
C ARG A 165 -6.97 -8.41 10.50
N GLY A 166 -5.81 -8.95 10.83
CA GLY A 166 -5.26 -10.15 10.21
C GLY A 166 -4.55 -9.86 8.89
N GLU A 167 -4.73 -8.66 8.36
CA GLU A 167 -4.07 -8.12 7.19
C GLU A 167 -3.30 -6.87 7.62
N ALA A 168 -2.15 -7.12 8.22
CA ALA A 168 -1.22 -6.04 8.53
C ALA A 168 -0.42 -5.73 7.27
N HIS A 169 -0.39 -4.47 6.87
CA HIS A 169 0.38 -3.97 5.75
C HIS A 169 1.68 -3.35 6.26
N TYR A 170 2.80 -3.76 5.70
CA TYR A 170 4.12 -3.23 6.03
C TYR A 170 4.78 -2.74 4.75
N ALA A 171 5.13 -1.46 4.69
CA ALA A 171 5.88 -0.90 3.58
C ALA A 171 7.31 -0.53 3.99
N TYR A 172 8.26 -0.85 3.11
CA TYR A 172 9.69 -0.61 3.30
C TYR A 172 10.34 -0.09 2.02
N TRP A 173 11.41 0.69 2.16
CA TRP A 173 12.32 1.04 1.09
C TRP A 173 13.64 0.26 1.23
N LYS A 174 14.11 -0.34 0.13
CA LYS A 174 15.38 -1.09 0.06
C LYS A 174 16.51 -0.34 -0.64
N GLU A 175 16.20 0.76 -1.30
CA GLU A 175 17.15 1.53 -2.08
C GLU A 175 16.97 3.02 -1.76
N ALA A 176 18.03 3.81 -1.94
CA ALA A 176 17.90 5.25 -1.99
C ALA A 176 17.21 5.68 -3.29
N GLY A 177 16.42 6.75 -3.24
CA GLY A 177 15.71 7.29 -4.39
C GLY A 177 14.43 8.02 -4.01
N ASP A 178 13.65 8.34 -5.03
CA ASP A 178 12.34 8.98 -4.87
C ASP A 178 11.24 7.94 -4.72
N TYR A 179 10.32 8.22 -3.81
CA TYR A 179 9.23 7.34 -3.43
C TYR A 179 7.92 8.12 -3.31
N GLU A 180 6.82 7.41 -3.45
CA GLU A 180 5.48 7.94 -3.28
C GLU A 180 4.69 7.09 -2.28
N ILE A 181 4.12 7.74 -1.28
CA ILE A 181 3.23 7.13 -0.31
C ILE A 181 1.78 7.45 -0.70
N THR A 182 0.95 6.43 -0.86
CA THR A 182 -0.50 6.60 -1.10
C THR A 182 -1.26 5.99 0.08
N ALA A 183 -2.20 6.73 0.65
CA ALA A 183 -3.13 6.23 1.65
C ALA A 183 -4.46 5.88 0.99
N THR A 184 -4.93 4.65 1.21
CA THR A 184 -6.28 4.22 0.89
C THR A 184 -7.00 3.96 2.20
N LEU A 185 -8.09 4.67 2.44
CA LEU A 185 -8.90 4.59 3.65
C LEU A 185 -10.30 4.10 3.29
N ARG A 186 -10.71 2.97 3.85
CA ARG A 186 -12.10 2.52 3.83
C ARG A 186 -12.75 2.88 5.17
N THR A 187 -13.89 3.56 5.12
CA THR A 187 -14.63 4.00 6.32
C THR A 187 -16.12 4.15 6.03
N GLY A 188 -16.94 4.32 7.06
CA GLY A 188 -18.36 4.64 6.94
C GLY A 188 -18.59 6.15 7.03
N VAL A 189 -19.56 6.65 6.25
CA VAL A 189 -19.98 8.06 6.23
C VAL A 189 -21.50 8.18 6.38
N SER A 190 -21.95 9.08 7.25
CA SER A 190 -23.37 9.42 7.42
C SER A 190 -23.60 10.92 7.22
N PRO A 191 -24.63 11.34 6.46
CA PRO A 191 -25.52 10.49 5.68
C PRO A 191 -24.76 9.75 4.57
N ALA A 192 -25.23 8.56 4.21
CA ALA A 192 -24.65 7.77 3.13
C ALA A 192 -24.59 8.60 1.82
N PRO A 193 -23.42 8.72 1.18
CA PRO A 193 -23.31 9.45 -0.07
C PRO A 193 -24.01 8.69 -1.21
N GLU A 194 -24.40 9.41 -2.25
CA GLU A 194 -25.10 8.83 -3.40
C GLU A 194 -24.27 7.73 -4.06
N GLY A 195 -24.83 6.53 -4.21
CA GLY A 195 -24.13 5.38 -4.78
C GLY A 195 -23.40 4.49 -3.76
N ALA A 196 -23.31 4.90 -2.50
CA ALA A 196 -22.95 3.98 -1.41
C ALA A 196 -24.20 3.23 -0.94
N GLU A 197 -24.05 1.94 -0.64
CA GLU A 197 -25.10 1.17 0.03
C GLU A 197 -25.20 1.63 1.49
N ALA A 198 -26.35 2.18 1.87
CA ALA A 198 -26.61 2.63 3.23
C ALA A 198 -26.96 1.43 4.13
N GLY A 199 -26.28 1.32 5.27
CA GLY A 199 -26.67 0.41 6.35
C GLY A 199 -27.93 0.89 7.08
N GLU A 200 -28.46 0.03 7.97
CA GLU A 200 -29.61 0.38 8.83
C GLU A 200 -29.33 1.57 9.76
N ASP A 201 -28.06 1.82 10.06
CA ASP A 201 -27.56 2.95 10.85
C ASP A 201 -27.39 4.24 10.04
N GLY A 202 -27.69 4.21 8.73
CA GLY A 202 -27.57 5.34 7.81
C GLY A 202 -26.14 5.62 7.33
N PHE A 203 -25.15 4.81 7.74
CA PHE A 203 -23.79 4.93 7.23
C PHE A 203 -23.64 4.19 5.89
N GLY A 204 -23.04 4.87 4.91
CA GLY A 204 -22.60 4.27 3.67
C GLY A 204 -21.10 4.01 3.70
N MET A 205 -20.66 2.84 3.22
CA MET A 205 -19.23 2.54 3.09
C MET A 205 -18.62 3.33 1.94
N VAL A 206 -17.47 3.95 2.19
CA VAL A 206 -16.71 4.69 1.19
C VAL A 206 -15.25 4.27 1.21
N THR A 207 -14.58 4.45 0.08
CA THR A 207 -13.13 4.31 -0.06
C THR A 207 -12.54 5.63 -0.53
N LEU A 208 -11.67 6.21 0.28
CA LEU A 208 -10.93 7.44 -0.01
C LEU A 208 -9.49 7.07 -0.37
N THR A 209 -8.95 7.61 -1.45
CA THR A 209 -7.57 7.44 -1.86
C THR A 209 -6.90 8.79 -1.92
N SER A 210 -5.78 8.96 -1.22
CA SER A 210 -5.03 10.21 -1.20
C SER A 210 -4.31 10.42 -2.52
N ALA A 211 -3.98 11.68 -2.81
CA ALA A 211 -2.92 11.95 -3.78
C ALA A 211 -1.59 11.32 -3.29
N PRO A 212 -0.70 10.91 -4.20
CA PRO A 212 0.64 10.46 -3.86
C PRO A 212 1.42 11.53 -3.08
N PHE A 213 1.99 11.13 -1.96
CA PHE A 213 2.85 11.96 -1.13
C PHE A 213 4.31 11.62 -1.41
N ALA A 214 5.00 12.52 -2.12
CA ALA A 214 6.39 12.33 -2.47
C ALA A 214 7.31 12.40 -1.24
N VAL A 215 8.25 11.46 -1.17
CA VAL A 215 9.33 11.40 -0.18
C VAL A 215 10.62 10.95 -0.87
N LYS A 216 11.76 11.35 -0.31
CA LYS A 216 13.09 11.00 -0.78
C LYS A 216 13.79 10.16 0.27
N VAL A 217 14.44 9.10 -0.16
CA VAL A 217 15.24 8.22 0.69
C VAL A 217 16.69 8.34 0.28
N GLU A 218 17.57 8.58 1.24
CA GLU A 218 19.01 8.76 1.01
C GLU A 218 19.79 7.70 1.79
N LEU A 219 20.82 7.14 1.16
CA LEU A 219 21.67 6.17 1.83
C LEU A 219 22.62 6.92 2.78
N THR A 220 22.58 6.58 4.06
CA THR A 220 23.54 7.09 5.04
C THR A 220 24.90 6.46 4.80
N LYS A 221 25.95 7.28 4.84
CA LYS A 221 27.35 6.87 4.56
C LYS A 221 28.00 6.17 5.74
#